data_AF-A0A1I4RK76-F1
#
_entry.id   AF-A0A1I4RK76-F1
#
_cell.length_a   1.000
_cell.length_b   1.000
_cell.length_c   1.000
_cell.angle_alpha   90.00
_cell.angle_beta   90.00
_cell.angle_gamma   90.00
#
_symmetry.space_group_name_H-M   'P 1'
#
loop_
_entity.id
_entity.type
_entity.pdbx_description
1 polymer ?
#
loop_
_entity_poly.entity_id
_entity_poly.type
_entity_poly.pdbx_seq_one_letter_code
_entity_poly.pdbx_strand_id
1 'polypeptide(L)'
;MNLPYNREGELREKFNQFISDKITGTTEDYYSQLSVEDFEDIKTTLKDIHNIITYKTTIRFIDWVSHRFPYVKQNYQVYLEQVLGTKPSDNGYDLIVTGEVNIVAEIKCNKPINNGYKFGSAQKNGIIKDIRGLLEGKSKVKSIDPTAAFKFLVIYDFGDHTLMAIQNLIKNLPTALKEKVLIHEEASPLMVDKVHVVFIK
;
A
#
# COMPACT_ATOMS: atom_id res chain seq x y z
N MET A 1 40.17 21.69 12.79
CA MET A 1 39.93 20.73 13.89
C MET A 1 38.76 19.85 13.48
N ASN A 2 38.97 18.54 13.31
CA ASN A 2 37.85 17.60 13.10
C ASN A 2 37.25 17.31 14.47
N LEU A 3 36.02 17.76 14.71
CA LEU A 3 35.26 17.32 15.87
C LEU A 3 35.05 15.80 15.77
N PRO A 4 35.17 15.06 16.89
CA PRO A 4 34.87 13.63 16.90
C PRO A 4 33.40 13.41 16.55
N TYR A 5 33.15 12.40 15.72
CA TYR A 5 31.80 12.03 15.30
C TYR A 5 30.91 11.69 16.51
N ASN A 6 29.79 12.40 16.65
CA ASN A 6 28.80 12.16 17.70
C ASN A 6 27.51 11.60 17.09
N ARG A 7 27.35 10.27 17.16
CA ARG A 7 26.18 9.57 16.63
C ARG A 7 24.88 9.95 17.34
N GLU A 8 24.93 10.21 18.64
CA GLU A 8 23.73 10.59 19.40
C GLU A 8 23.24 11.98 19.00
N GLY A 9 24.16 12.93 18.82
CA GLY A 9 23.85 14.27 18.31
C GLY A 9 23.14 14.22 16.96
N GLU A 10 23.64 13.41 16.01
CA GLU A 10 23.01 13.25 14.70
C GLU A 10 21.59 12.65 14.80
N LEU A 11 21.39 11.65 15.65
CA LEU A 11 20.07 11.04 15.87
C LEU A 11 19.09 12.05 16.48
N ARG A 12 19.55 12.82 17.46
CA ARG A 12 18.81 13.89 18.12
C ARG A 12 18.35 14.96 17.12
N GLU A 13 19.28 15.47 16.31
CA GLU A 13 18.98 16.47 15.29
C GLU A 13 17.94 15.95 14.28
N LYS A 14 18.14 14.74 13.75
CA LYS A 14 17.20 14.13 12.79
C LYS A 14 15.80 13.94 13.39
N PHE A 15 15.72 13.49 14.64
CA PHE A 15 14.44 13.30 15.32
C PHE A 15 13.73 14.64 15.56
N ASN A 16 14.42 15.62 16.14
CA ASN A 16 13.86 16.94 16.42
C ASN A 16 13.41 17.64 15.14
N GLN A 17 14.19 17.54 14.05
CA GLN A 17 13.81 18.08 12.75
C GLN A 17 12.52 17.43 12.25
N PHE A 18 12.39 16.10 12.35
CA PHE A 18 11.17 15.41 11.92
C PHE A 18 9.94 15.85 12.72
N ILE A 19 10.03 15.89 14.06
CA ILE A 19 8.91 16.29 14.92
C ILE A 19 8.51 17.75 14.63
N SER A 20 9.49 18.64 14.52
CA SER A 20 9.27 20.06 14.20
C SER A 20 8.58 20.21 12.85
N ASP A 21 9.11 19.58 11.80
CA ASP A 21 8.62 19.77 10.42
C ASP A 21 7.27 19.12 10.15
N LYS A 22 6.97 18.00 10.83
CA LYS A 22 5.84 17.12 10.47
C LYS A 22 4.74 17.06 11.51
N ILE A 23 5.02 17.41 12.77
CA ILE A 23 4.07 17.22 13.87
C ILE A 23 3.70 18.55 14.54
N THR A 24 4.68 19.29 15.03
CA THR A 24 4.41 20.43 15.93
C THR A 24 4.47 21.78 15.24
N GLY A 25 5.32 21.93 14.22
CA GLY A 25 5.62 23.23 13.61
C GLY A 25 6.49 24.14 14.49
N THR A 26 6.96 23.68 15.65
CA THR A 26 7.86 24.42 16.55
C THR A 26 9.20 23.70 16.67
N THR A 27 10.27 24.46 16.87
CA THR A 27 11.63 23.93 17.03
C THR A 27 11.97 23.81 18.51
N GLU A 28 11.97 22.58 19.01
CA GLU A 28 12.29 22.25 20.41
C GLU A 28 13.15 20.98 20.49
N ASP A 29 13.73 20.70 21.66
CA ASP A 29 14.45 19.46 21.90
C ASP A 29 13.52 18.32 22.34
N TYR A 30 12.74 17.79 21.40
CA TYR A 30 11.80 16.69 21.63
C TYR A 30 12.48 15.38 22.01
N TYR A 31 13.66 15.11 21.46
CA TYR A 31 14.43 13.91 21.77
C TYR A 31 14.74 13.81 23.26
N SER A 32 15.20 14.91 23.86
CA SER A 32 15.53 14.95 25.29
C SER A 32 14.29 14.95 26.20
N GLN A 33 13.09 15.11 25.64
CA GLN A 33 11.82 15.02 26.38
C GLN A 33 11.28 13.58 26.46
N LEU A 34 11.83 12.65 25.69
CA LEU A 34 11.37 11.27 25.61
C LEU A 34 12.33 10.31 26.31
N SER A 35 11.75 9.36 27.04
CA SER A 35 12.45 8.19 27.59
C SER A 35 12.70 7.13 26.51
N VAL A 36 13.52 6.12 26.83
CA VAL A 36 13.73 4.97 25.94
C VAL A 36 12.42 4.20 25.72
N GLU A 37 11.63 4.07 26.78
CA GLU A 37 10.30 3.45 26.77
C GLU A 37 9.35 4.18 25.82
N ASP A 38 9.35 5.53 25.82
CA ASP A 38 8.55 6.32 24.87
C ASP A 38 8.98 6.05 23.41
N PHE A 39 10.28 5.91 23.14
CA PHE A 39 10.75 5.51 21.81
C PHE A 39 10.33 4.09 21.42
N GLU A 40 10.19 3.17 22.38
CA GLU A 40 9.64 1.84 22.13
C GLU A 40 8.15 1.90 21.83
N ASP A 41 7.37 2.68 22.58
CA ASP A 41 5.94 2.87 22.35
C ASP A 41 5.66 3.52 20.98
N ILE A 42 6.49 4.47 20.55
CA ILE A 42 6.43 5.02 19.18
C ILE A 42 6.61 3.92 18.14
N LYS A 43 7.51 2.94 18.36
CA LYS A 43 7.67 1.80 17.43
C LYS A 43 6.42 0.94 17.38
N THR A 44 5.73 0.74 18.50
CA THR A 44 4.47 -0.03 18.51
C THR A 44 3.39 0.66 17.68
N THR A 45 3.36 1.99 17.71
CA THR A 45 2.43 2.84 16.93
C THR A 45 2.69 2.77 15.42
N LEU A 46 3.88 2.35 14.98
CA LEU A 46 4.19 2.20 13.55
C LEU A 46 3.24 1.25 12.82
N LYS A 47 2.73 0.22 13.52
CA LYS A 47 1.72 -0.69 12.97
C LYS A 47 0.42 0.05 12.65
N ASP A 48 0.00 0.94 13.54
CA ASP A 48 -1.24 1.71 13.35
C ASP A 48 -1.06 2.79 12.28
N ILE A 49 0.12 3.41 12.19
CA ILE A 49 0.46 4.30 11.08
C ILE A 49 0.37 3.55 9.74
N HIS A 50 0.89 2.33 9.66
CA HIS A 50 0.75 1.50 8.46
C HIS A 50 -0.72 1.23 8.13
N ASN A 51 -1.55 0.88 9.12
CA ASN A 51 -2.98 0.67 8.94
C ASN A 51 -3.70 1.94 8.46
N ILE A 52 -3.34 3.12 8.99
CA ILE A 52 -3.90 4.41 8.57
C ILE A 52 -3.57 4.70 7.11
N ILE A 53 -2.33 4.44 6.67
CA ILE A 53 -1.93 4.64 5.27
C ILE A 53 -2.72 3.70 4.36
N THR A 54 -2.80 2.40 4.71
CA THR A 54 -3.59 1.41 3.97
C THR A 54 -5.04 1.84 3.86
N TYR A 55 -5.68 2.21 4.96
CA TYR A 55 -7.06 2.69 5.00
C TYR A 55 -7.29 3.89 4.07
N LYS A 56 -6.46 4.94 4.19
CA LYS A 56 -6.57 6.13 3.33
C LYS A 56 -6.37 5.80 1.85
N THR A 57 -5.45 4.88 1.56
CA THR A 57 -5.17 4.40 0.20
C THR A 57 -6.38 3.65 -0.37
N THR A 58 -7.01 2.78 0.44
CA THR A 58 -8.22 2.05 0.02
C THR A 58 -9.37 3.00 -0.31
N ILE A 59 -9.62 4.03 0.50
CA ILE A 59 -10.68 5.02 0.20
C ILE A 59 -10.42 5.72 -1.13
N ARG A 60 -9.19 6.21 -1.32
CA ARG A 60 -8.81 6.88 -2.58
C ARG A 60 -8.87 5.94 -3.78
N PHE A 61 -8.60 4.65 -3.56
CA PHE A 61 -8.80 3.65 -4.59
C PHE A 61 -10.29 3.43 -4.91
N ILE A 62 -11.19 3.42 -3.92
CA ILE A 62 -12.64 3.38 -4.18
C ILE A 62 -13.06 4.58 -5.03
N ASP A 63 -12.60 5.79 -4.70
CA ASP A 63 -12.83 6.99 -5.50
C ASP A 63 -12.34 6.78 -6.95
N TRP A 64 -11.11 6.29 -7.11
CA TRP A 64 -10.52 6.02 -8.41
C TRP A 64 -11.32 5.00 -9.25
N VAL A 65 -11.79 3.92 -8.62
CA VAL A 65 -12.63 2.90 -9.27
C VAL A 65 -14.02 3.47 -9.61
N SER A 66 -14.61 4.28 -8.73
CA SER A 66 -15.93 4.87 -8.97
C SER A 66 -16.00 5.73 -10.24
N HIS A 67 -14.90 6.39 -10.60
CA HIS A 67 -14.82 7.16 -11.84
C HIS A 67 -14.82 6.29 -13.11
N ARG A 68 -14.49 5.00 -12.99
CA ARG A 68 -14.36 4.04 -14.11
C ARG A 68 -15.53 3.08 -14.21
N PHE A 69 -16.19 2.81 -13.10
CA PHE A 69 -17.28 1.85 -13.02
C PHE A 69 -18.54 2.55 -12.51
N PRO A 70 -19.52 2.88 -13.39
CA PRO A 70 -20.76 3.53 -12.99
C PRO A 70 -21.50 2.83 -11.85
N TYR A 71 -21.48 1.49 -11.85
CA TYR A 71 -22.04 0.68 -10.77
C TYR A 71 -21.37 0.97 -9.41
N VAL A 72 -20.04 1.10 -9.37
CA VAL A 72 -19.30 1.44 -8.14
C VAL A 72 -19.63 2.84 -7.69
N LYS A 73 -19.79 3.79 -8.62
CA LYS A 73 -20.22 5.15 -8.30
C LYS A 73 -21.61 5.21 -7.66
N GLN A 74 -22.56 4.46 -8.21
CA GLN A 74 -23.93 4.40 -7.68
C GLN A 74 -23.98 3.76 -6.28
N ASN A 75 -23.08 2.81 -6.01
CA ASN A 75 -23.02 2.07 -4.76
C ASN A 75 -21.85 2.49 -3.86
N TYR A 76 -21.31 3.70 -4.06
CA TYR A 76 -20.08 4.16 -3.41
C TYR A 76 -20.12 4.01 -1.88
N GLN A 77 -21.23 4.43 -1.27
CA GLN A 77 -21.39 4.41 0.19
C GLN A 77 -21.34 2.99 0.77
N VAL A 78 -21.84 2.00 0.03
CA VAL A 78 -21.79 0.57 0.44
C VAL A 78 -20.34 0.10 0.54
N TYR A 79 -19.52 0.43 -0.46
CA TYR A 79 -18.11 0.03 -0.48
C TYR A 79 -17.26 0.83 0.50
N LEU A 80 -17.60 2.09 0.76
CA LEU A 80 -16.97 2.87 1.81
C LEU A 80 -17.24 2.25 3.19
N GLU A 81 -18.50 1.91 3.49
CA GLU A 81 -18.89 1.28 4.75
C GLU A 81 -18.26 -0.10 4.94
N GLN A 82 -18.12 -0.87 3.86
CA GLN A 82 -17.36 -2.12 3.90
C GLN A 82 -15.92 -1.90 4.38
N VAL A 83 -15.23 -0.88 3.87
CA VAL A 83 -13.86 -0.57 4.29
C VAL A 83 -13.82 -0.09 5.74
N LEU A 84 -14.79 0.71 6.17
CA LEU A 84 -14.91 1.16 7.56
C LEU A 84 -15.18 0.01 8.55
N GLY A 85 -15.94 -1.01 8.11
CA GLY A 85 -16.36 -2.13 8.94
C GLY A 85 -15.38 -3.32 8.95
N THR A 86 -14.40 -3.36 8.05
CA THR A 86 -13.47 -4.49 7.92
C THR A 86 -12.29 -4.36 8.87
N LYS A 87 -12.00 -5.39 9.66
CA LYS A 87 -10.81 -5.38 10.53
C LYS A 87 -9.56 -5.61 9.69
N PRO A 88 -8.41 -4.99 10.01
CA PRO A 88 -7.14 -5.22 9.29
C PRO A 88 -6.67 -6.68 9.22
N SER A 89 -7.24 -7.57 10.05
CA SER A 89 -6.93 -9.00 10.11
C SER A 89 -7.88 -9.89 9.30
N ASP A 90 -8.88 -9.31 8.63
CA ASP A 90 -9.84 -10.08 7.85
C ASP A 90 -9.15 -10.57 6.56
N ASN A 91 -9.04 -11.89 6.43
CA ASN A 91 -8.18 -12.59 5.48
C ASN A 91 -8.72 -12.59 4.03
N GLY A 92 -9.50 -11.57 3.67
CA GLY A 92 -10.10 -11.38 2.34
C GLY A 92 -9.20 -10.53 1.43
N TYR A 93 -9.82 -9.96 0.40
CA TYR A 93 -9.25 -8.85 -0.34
C TYR A 93 -9.52 -7.55 0.42
N ASP A 94 -8.65 -6.56 0.24
CA ASP A 94 -8.80 -5.25 0.89
C ASP A 94 -10.01 -4.47 0.33
N LEU A 95 -10.41 -4.74 -0.92
CA LEU A 95 -11.69 -4.32 -1.49
C LEU A 95 -12.33 -5.46 -2.29
N ILE A 96 -13.64 -5.61 -2.11
CA ILE A 96 -14.47 -6.54 -2.86
C ILE A 96 -15.71 -5.79 -3.35
N VAL A 97 -15.92 -5.78 -4.66
CA VAL A 97 -17.15 -5.30 -5.32
C VAL A 97 -17.81 -6.49 -5.97
N THR A 98 -19.11 -6.68 -5.70
CA THR A 98 -19.96 -7.70 -6.33
C THR A 98 -21.26 -7.09 -6.84
N GLY A 99 -21.79 -7.66 -7.93
CA GLY A 99 -23.04 -7.22 -8.57
C GLY A 99 -22.91 -7.21 -10.08
N GLU A 100 -23.23 -6.07 -10.71
CA GLU A 100 -23.11 -5.91 -12.18
C GLU A 100 -21.66 -6.01 -12.66
N VAL A 101 -20.70 -5.68 -11.79
CA VAL A 101 -19.27 -5.87 -12.02
C VAL A 101 -18.64 -6.49 -10.79
N ASN A 102 -17.67 -7.37 -11.01
CA ASN A 102 -16.86 -7.95 -9.95
C ASN A 102 -15.48 -7.29 -9.94
N ILE A 103 -15.06 -6.78 -8.78
CA ILE A 103 -13.74 -6.18 -8.59
C ILE A 103 -13.13 -6.74 -7.31
N VAL A 104 -11.85 -7.12 -7.39
CA VAL A 104 -11.04 -7.53 -6.25
C VAL A 104 -9.75 -6.73 -6.22
N ALA A 105 -9.35 -6.25 -5.05
CA ALA A 105 -8.13 -5.46 -4.92
C ALA A 105 -7.32 -5.77 -3.67
N GLU A 106 -6.01 -5.66 -3.81
CA GLU A 106 -5.01 -5.75 -2.75
C GLU A 106 -4.24 -4.43 -2.65
N ILE A 107 -4.25 -3.81 -1.48
CA ILE A 107 -3.56 -2.56 -1.18
C ILE A 107 -2.22 -2.88 -0.52
N LYS A 108 -1.13 -2.34 -1.06
CA LYS A 108 0.21 -2.43 -0.47
C LYS A 108 0.80 -1.04 -0.27
N CYS A 109 1.07 -0.72 0.99
CA CYS A 109 1.65 0.57 1.41
C CYS A 109 3.12 0.44 1.81
N ASN A 110 3.82 -0.54 1.23
CA ASN A 110 5.20 -0.84 1.58
C ASN A 110 6.15 0.11 0.88
N LYS A 111 6.81 0.99 1.63
CA LYS A 111 7.93 1.76 1.10
C LYS A 111 9.10 0.82 0.77
N PRO A 112 9.75 0.94 -0.40
CA PRO A 112 10.95 0.17 -0.72
C PRO A 112 12.03 0.30 0.37
N ILE A 113 12.75 -0.79 0.63
CA ILE A 113 13.78 -0.82 1.70
C ILE A 113 14.88 0.22 1.45
N ASN A 114 15.45 0.76 2.54
CA ASN A 114 16.58 1.68 2.52
C ASN A 114 16.36 2.94 1.66
N ASN A 115 15.12 3.41 1.51
CA ASN A 115 14.77 4.48 0.57
C ASN A 115 15.29 4.20 -0.86
N GLY A 116 15.39 2.93 -1.24
CA GLY A 116 15.91 2.49 -2.52
C GLY A 116 14.83 2.38 -3.59
N TYR A 117 15.16 1.67 -4.66
CA TYR A 117 14.30 1.43 -5.83
C TYR A 117 13.94 -0.05 -6.00
N LYS A 118 14.01 -0.82 -4.90
CA LYS A 118 13.76 -2.26 -4.90
C LYS A 118 13.07 -2.69 -3.61
N PHE A 119 12.12 -3.61 -3.75
CA PHE A 119 11.54 -4.30 -2.60
C PHE A 119 12.51 -5.31 -2.00
N GLY A 120 12.52 -5.42 -0.67
CA GLY A 120 13.19 -6.50 0.04
C GLY A 120 12.49 -7.85 -0.17
N SER A 121 13.16 -8.96 0.18
CA SER A 121 12.63 -10.31 -0.09
C SER A 121 11.25 -10.56 0.52
N ALA A 122 11.02 -10.13 1.76
CA ALA A 122 9.71 -10.27 2.42
C ALA A 122 8.61 -9.49 1.70
N GLN A 123 8.89 -8.24 1.31
CA GLN A 123 7.95 -7.40 0.55
C GLN A 123 7.62 -8.02 -0.81
N LYS A 124 8.64 -8.51 -1.53
CA LYS A 124 8.45 -9.20 -2.82
C LYS A 124 7.56 -10.43 -2.69
N ASN A 125 7.86 -11.28 -1.71
CA ASN A 125 7.10 -12.51 -1.49
C ASN A 125 5.65 -12.23 -1.13
N GLY A 126 5.39 -11.20 -0.30
CA GLY A 126 4.04 -10.73 -0.01
C GLY A 126 3.30 -10.30 -1.27
N ILE A 127 3.88 -9.37 -2.04
CA ILE A 127 3.26 -8.86 -3.27
C ILE A 127 3.00 -10.00 -4.29
N ILE A 128 3.93 -10.93 -4.47
CA ILE A 128 3.75 -12.07 -5.38
C ILE A 128 2.62 -12.99 -4.90
N LYS A 129 2.52 -13.23 -3.58
CA LYS A 129 1.41 -14.00 -3.00
C LYS A 129 0.07 -13.32 -3.28
N ASP A 130 0.02 -12.00 -3.16
CA ASP A 130 -1.20 -11.22 -3.42
C ASP A 130 -1.58 -11.20 -4.90
N ILE A 131 -0.60 -11.09 -5.81
CA ILE A 131 -0.80 -11.27 -7.27
C ILE A 131 -1.41 -12.64 -7.57
N ARG A 132 -0.87 -13.73 -6.97
CA ARG A 132 -1.45 -15.06 -7.14
C ARG A 132 -2.87 -15.13 -6.58
N GLY A 133 -3.10 -14.58 -5.39
CA GLY A 133 -4.43 -14.52 -4.78
C GLY A 133 -5.44 -13.76 -5.64
N LEU A 134 -5.03 -12.70 -6.33
CA LEU A 134 -5.89 -11.97 -7.28
C LEU A 134 -6.22 -12.80 -8.52
N LEU A 135 -5.27 -13.59 -9.03
CA LEU A 135 -5.44 -14.40 -10.24
C LEU A 135 -6.20 -15.72 -10.00
N GLU A 136 -5.91 -16.38 -8.89
CA GLU A 136 -6.34 -17.75 -8.58
C GLU A 136 -7.47 -17.80 -7.55
N GLY A 137 -7.76 -16.67 -6.90
CA GLY A 137 -8.71 -16.60 -5.80
C GLY A 137 -8.04 -16.78 -4.44
N LYS A 138 -8.72 -16.33 -3.37
CA LYS A 138 -8.32 -16.56 -1.98
C LYS A 138 -9.22 -17.62 -1.36
N SER A 139 -8.65 -18.60 -0.67
CA SER A 139 -9.37 -19.77 -0.12
C SER A 139 -10.57 -19.42 0.80
N LYS A 140 -10.54 -18.26 1.45
CA LYS A 140 -11.61 -17.76 2.33
C LYS A 140 -12.67 -16.91 1.61
N VAL A 141 -12.44 -16.55 0.34
CA VAL A 141 -13.37 -15.78 -0.50
C VAL A 141 -13.84 -16.70 -1.63
N LYS A 142 -14.91 -17.46 -1.36
CA LYS A 142 -15.50 -18.39 -2.35
C LYS A 142 -16.65 -17.77 -3.15
N SER A 143 -17.10 -16.59 -2.75
CA SER A 143 -18.25 -15.90 -3.36
C SER A 143 -17.93 -15.21 -4.68
N ILE A 144 -16.66 -15.21 -5.12
CA ILE A 144 -16.20 -14.50 -6.31
C ILE A 144 -15.36 -15.44 -7.16
N ASP A 145 -15.73 -15.54 -8.43
CA ASP A 145 -14.89 -16.13 -9.45
C ASP A 145 -13.81 -15.10 -9.85
N PRO A 146 -12.53 -15.35 -9.51
CA PRO A 146 -11.46 -14.44 -9.89
C PRO A 146 -11.37 -14.28 -11.41
N THR A 147 -11.73 -15.29 -12.22
CA THR A 147 -11.61 -15.20 -13.69
C THR A 147 -12.56 -14.18 -14.31
N ALA A 148 -13.67 -13.88 -13.65
CA ALA A 148 -14.68 -12.91 -14.08
C ALA A 148 -14.57 -11.54 -13.37
N ALA A 149 -13.54 -11.33 -12.56
CA ALA A 149 -13.34 -10.09 -11.80
C ALA A 149 -12.21 -9.22 -12.38
N PHE A 150 -12.37 -7.90 -12.33
CA PHE A 150 -11.26 -6.97 -12.49
C PHE A 150 -10.36 -7.04 -11.26
N LYS A 151 -9.04 -7.10 -11.49
CA LYS A 151 -8.06 -7.35 -10.43
C LYS A 151 -7.10 -6.19 -10.32
N PHE A 152 -6.95 -5.67 -9.10
CA PHE A 152 -6.07 -4.54 -8.85
C PHE A 152 -5.05 -4.85 -7.77
N LEU A 153 -3.77 -4.65 -8.11
CA LEU A 153 -2.73 -4.50 -7.11
C LEU A 153 -2.51 -3.00 -6.93
N VAL A 154 -3.02 -2.46 -5.83
CA VAL A 154 -2.96 -1.05 -5.52
C VAL A 154 -1.71 -0.78 -4.70
N ILE A 155 -0.87 0.14 -5.17
CA ILE A 155 0.38 0.52 -4.52
C ILE A 155 0.26 1.96 -4.05
N TYR A 156 0.56 2.22 -2.77
CA TYR A 156 0.68 3.60 -2.30
C TYR A 156 1.86 4.29 -3.00
N ASP A 157 1.61 5.45 -3.60
CA ASP A 157 2.60 6.16 -4.40
C ASP A 157 3.57 6.98 -3.54
N PHE A 158 4.75 6.41 -3.29
CA PHE A 158 5.91 7.11 -2.71
C PHE A 158 6.80 7.78 -3.79
N GLY A 159 6.26 8.02 -4.98
CA GLY A 159 6.96 8.58 -6.14
C GLY A 159 7.83 7.55 -6.87
N ASP A 160 8.92 8.01 -7.46
CA ASP A 160 9.83 7.20 -8.30
C ASP A 160 10.31 5.92 -7.62
N HIS A 161 10.46 5.95 -6.29
CA HIS A 161 10.85 4.79 -5.48
C HIS A 161 9.92 3.60 -5.70
N THR A 162 8.61 3.80 -5.60
CA THR A 162 7.61 2.74 -5.75
C THR A 162 7.43 2.31 -7.19
N LEU A 163 7.43 3.26 -8.12
CA LEU A 163 7.32 2.96 -9.55
C LEU A 163 8.48 2.06 -10.00
N MET A 164 9.72 2.46 -9.72
CA MET A 164 10.90 1.68 -10.12
C MET A 164 10.97 0.33 -9.40
N ALA A 165 10.55 0.27 -8.12
CA ALA A 165 10.50 -0.99 -7.38
C ALA A 165 9.49 -1.98 -7.99
N ILE A 166 8.32 -1.50 -8.42
CA ILE A 166 7.30 -2.31 -9.11
C ILE A 166 7.77 -2.73 -10.51
N GLN A 167 8.36 -1.83 -11.29
CA GLN A 167 8.94 -2.18 -12.59
C GLN A 167 10.03 -3.26 -12.44
N ASN A 168 10.89 -3.12 -11.43
CA ASN A 168 11.89 -4.14 -11.11
C ASN A 168 11.24 -5.46 -10.71
N LEU A 169 10.17 -5.43 -9.91
CA LEU A 169 9.44 -6.64 -9.52
C LEU A 169 8.84 -7.33 -10.76
N ILE A 170 8.08 -6.61 -11.58
CA ILE A 170 7.40 -7.13 -12.78
C ILE A 170 8.39 -7.77 -13.75
N LYS A 171 9.53 -7.10 -13.99
CA LYS A 171 10.60 -7.63 -14.86
C LYS A 171 11.10 -9.00 -14.41
N ASN A 172 11.12 -9.23 -13.10
CA ASN A 172 11.64 -10.43 -12.44
C ASN A 172 10.54 -11.35 -11.88
N LEU A 173 9.27 -11.16 -12.29
CA LEU A 173 8.21 -12.09 -11.94
C LEU A 173 8.47 -13.47 -12.57
N PRO A 174 8.01 -14.56 -11.92
CA PRO A 174 7.97 -15.87 -12.55
C PRO A 174 7.26 -15.82 -13.90
N THR A 175 7.72 -16.60 -14.88
CA THR A 175 7.19 -16.60 -16.26
C THR A 175 5.67 -16.74 -16.30
N ALA A 176 5.09 -17.58 -15.44
CA ALA A 176 3.64 -17.81 -15.34
C ALA A 176 2.82 -16.58 -14.95
N LEU A 177 3.44 -15.56 -14.35
CA LEU A 177 2.79 -14.32 -13.90
C LEU A 177 3.13 -13.11 -14.77
N LYS A 178 4.24 -13.14 -15.51
CA LYS A 178 4.83 -11.97 -16.16
C LYS A 178 3.90 -11.30 -17.18
N GLU A 179 3.13 -12.09 -17.92
CA GLU A 179 2.16 -11.60 -18.92
C GLU A 179 0.77 -11.30 -18.33
N LYS A 180 0.58 -11.59 -17.03
CA LYS A 180 -0.69 -11.42 -16.31
C LYS A 180 -0.70 -10.19 -15.42
N VAL A 181 0.41 -9.44 -15.34
CA VAL A 181 0.56 -8.27 -14.47
C VAL A 181 1.08 -7.11 -15.31
N LEU A 182 0.39 -5.98 -15.26
CA LEU A 182 0.81 -4.76 -15.97
C LEU A 182 0.58 -3.53 -15.10
N ILE A 183 1.41 -2.51 -15.30
CA ILE A 183 1.14 -1.18 -14.73
C ILE A 183 0.03 -0.55 -15.57
N HIS A 184 -1.05 -0.14 -14.92
CA HIS A 184 -2.17 0.49 -15.61
C HIS A 184 -1.80 1.92 -16.03
N GLU A 185 -2.06 2.21 -17.29
CA GLU A 185 -1.97 3.57 -17.86
C GLU A 185 -3.38 4.08 -18.12
N GLU A 186 -3.62 5.38 -17.92
CA GLU A 186 -4.96 5.99 -17.99
C GLU A 186 -5.71 5.68 -19.30
N ALA A 187 -4.99 5.63 -20.42
CA ALA A 187 -5.55 5.35 -21.74
C ALA A 187 -5.73 3.85 -22.04
N SER A 188 -5.23 2.96 -21.18
CA SER A 188 -5.28 1.52 -21.40
C SER A 188 -6.62 0.92 -20.94
N PRO A 189 -7.22 0.01 -21.72
CA PRO A 189 -8.43 -0.68 -21.28
C PRO A 189 -8.13 -1.58 -20.08
N LEU A 190 -9.10 -1.66 -19.17
CA LEU A 190 -9.08 -2.64 -18.09
C LEU A 190 -9.47 -4.01 -18.63
N MET A 191 -8.59 -4.99 -18.44
CA MET A 191 -8.78 -6.38 -18.87
C MET A 191 -8.94 -7.31 -17.68
N VAL A 192 -9.92 -8.20 -17.73
CA VAL A 192 -10.22 -9.15 -16.64
C VAL A 192 -9.18 -10.26 -16.52
N ASP A 193 -8.42 -10.60 -17.56
CA ASP A 193 -7.36 -11.63 -17.48
C ASP A 193 -6.05 -11.12 -16.86
N LYS A 194 -5.97 -9.82 -16.56
CA LYS A 194 -4.78 -9.16 -15.99
C LYS A 194 -5.01 -8.66 -14.57
N VAL A 195 -3.93 -8.60 -13.80
CA VAL A 195 -3.79 -7.77 -12.60
C VAL A 195 -3.25 -6.41 -13.03
N HIS A 196 -4.04 -5.37 -12.78
CA HIS A 196 -3.69 -3.99 -13.03
C HIS A 196 -3.01 -3.41 -11.80
N VAL A 197 -1.75 -3.04 -11.94
CA VAL A 197 -1.02 -2.33 -10.90
C VAL A 197 -1.33 -0.86 -11.02
N VAL A 198 -1.94 -0.30 -9.98
CA VAL A 198 -2.34 1.12 -9.93
C VAL A 198 -1.63 1.81 -8.79
N PHE A 199 -1.24 3.06 -9.01
CA PHE A 199 -0.58 3.88 -8.00
C PHE A 199 -1.57 4.89 -7.45
N ILE A 200 -1.76 4.88 -6.14
CA ILE A 200 -2.69 5.77 -5.44
C ILE A 200 -1.90 6.56 -4.39
N LYS A 201 -1.99 7.88 -4.45
CA LYS A 201 -1.36 8.79 -3.49
C LYS A 201 -2.34 9.16 -2.40
#